data_AF-A0A1Z9K532-F1
#
_entry.id   AF-A0A1Z9K532-F1
#
_cell.length_a   1.000
_cell.length_b   1.000
_cell.length_c   1.000
_cell.angle_alpha   90.00
_cell.angle_beta   90.00
_cell.angle_gamma   90.00
#
_symmetry.space_group_name_H-M   'P 1'
#
loop_
_entity.id
_entity.type
_entity.pdbx_description
1 polymer ?
#
loop_
_entity_poly.entity_id
_entity_poly.type
_entity_poly.pdbx_seq_one_letter_code
_entity_poly.pdbx_strand_id
1 'polypeptide(L)' 'MGLIILSVLLSLLFSTILWMTTGNLLPVGQKNKWPGIFNLGAYALILLVPIYSTIFFLS' A
#
# COMPACT_ATOMS: atom_id res chain seq x y z
N MET A 1 -3.47 -19.73 6.01
CA MET A 1 -3.48 -18.57 6.92
C MET A 1 -2.18 -17.78 6.91
N GLY A 2 -1.00 -18.43 7.00
CA GLY A 2 0.30 -17.73 6.96
C GLY A 2 0.53 -16.86 5.72
N LEU A 3 0.14 -17.34 4.52
CA LEU A 3 0.27 -16.57 3.28
C LEU A 3 -0.62 -15.30 3.24
N ILE A 4 -1.76 -15.32 3.92
CA ILE A 4 -2.63 -14.14 4.03
C ILE A 4 -1.91 -13.07 4.87
N ILE A 5 -1.38 -13.48 6.03
CA ILE A 5 -0.58 -12.59 6.90
C ILE A 5 0.63 -12.04 6.13
N LEU A 6 1.31 -12.89 5.36
CA LEU A 6 2.44 -12.49 4.52
C LEU A 6 2.04 -11.43 3.49
N SER A 7 0.90 -11.58 2.81
CA SER A 7 0.41 -10.58 1.85
C SER A 7 0.16 -9.21 2.50
N VAL A 8 -0.36 -9.19 3.74
CA VAL A 8 -0.58 -7.95 4.50
C VAL A 8 0.75 -7.32 4.89
N LEU A 9 1.70 -8.10 5.41
CA LEU A 9 3.03 -7.61 5.80
C LEU A 9 3.81 -7.05 4.60
N LEU A 10 3.79 -7.75 3.46
CA LEU A 10 4.40 -7.27 2.23
C LEU A 10 3.77 -5.98 1.75
N SER A 11 2.44 -5.86 1.86
CA SER A 11 1.76 -4.62 1.47
C SER A 11 2.15 -3.43 2.34
N LEU A 12 2.27 -3.62 3.65
CA LEU A 12 2.74 -2.58 4.57
C LEU A 12 4.21 -2.19 4.32
N LEU A 13 5.06 -3.16 4.01
CA LEU A 13 6.46 -2.91 3.69
C LEU A 13 6.59 -2.10 2.39
N PHE A 14 5.91 -2.55 1.33
CA PHE A 14 5.94 -1.88 0.04
C PHE A 14 5.22 -0.53 0.05
N SER A 15 4.19 -0.34 0.88
CA SER A 15 3.56 0.98 1.04
C SER A 15 4.50 2.00 1.65
N THR A 16 5.37 1.57 2.55
CA THR A 16 6.39 2.43 3.16
C THR A 16 7.44 2.83 2.13
N ILE A 17 7.89 1.88 1.31
CA ILE A 17 8.81 2.15 0.20
C ILE A 17 8.17 3.10 -0.81
N LEU A 18 6.93 2.83 -1.21
CA LEU A 18 6.18 3.68 -2.13
C LEU A 18 6.02 5.09 -1.56
N TRP A 19 5.64 5.23 -0.29
CA TRP A 19 5.50 6.52 0.38
C TRP A 19 6.82 7.29 0.46
N MET A 20 7.95 6.64 0.68
CA MET A 20 9.26 7.30 0.64
C MET A 20 9.58 7.86 -0.76
N THR A 21 9.12 7.21 -1.82
CA THR A 21 9.34 7.68 -3.20
C THR A 21 8.35 8.74 -3.68
N THR A 22 7.08 8.64 -3.30
CA THR A 22 5.99 9.51 -3.81
C THR A 22 5.54 10.58 -2.82
N GLY A 23 5.84 10.40 -1.54
CA GLY A 23 5.41 11.27 -0.45
C GLY A 23 3.90 11.30 -0.25
N ASN A 24 3.42 12.44 0.27
CA ASN A 24 2.00 12.70 0.57
C ASN A 24 1.25 13.16 -0.68
N LEU A 25 1.11 12.26 -1.66
CA LEU A 25 0.50 12.59 -2.94
C LEU A 25 -1.04 12.58 -2.87
N LEU A 26 -1.61 11.78 -1.97
CA LEU A 26 -3.04 11.63 -1.80
C LEU A 26 -3.65 12.71 -0.90
N PRO A 27 -4.87 13.19 -1.23
CA PRO A 27 -5.65 12.85 -2.42
C PRO A 27 -5.14 13.61 -3.66
N VAL A 28 -5.15 12.94 -4.81
CA VAL A 28 -4.63 13.50 -6.07
C VAL A 28 -5.46 14.72 -6.47
N GLY A 29 -4.80 15.77 -6.99
CA GLY A 29 -5.49 16.97 -7.50
C GLY A 29 -6.00 17.95 -6.43
N GLN A 30 -5.89 17.64 -5.14
CA GLN A 30 -6.25 18.58 -4.07
C GLN A 30 -5.03 19.34 -3.54
N LYS A 31 -5.24 20.62 -3.18
CA LYS A 31 -4.24 21.47 -2.51
C LYS A 31 -3.94 20.98 -1.09
N ASN A 32 -4.98 20.50 -0.39
CA ASN A 32 -4.85 19.94 0.95
C ASN A 32 -4.59 18.44 0.85
N LYS A 33 -3.36 18.04 1.16
CA LYS A 33 -2.94 16.63 1.16
C LYS A 33 -3.30 15.96 2.49
N TRP A 34 -3.55 14.66 2.43
CA TRP A 34 -3.74 13.89 3.64
C TRP A 34 -2.43 13.82 4.45
N PRO A 35 -2.53 13.74 5.78
CA PRO A 35 -1.42 13.35 6.64
C PRO A 35 -0.71 12.07 6.14
N GLY A 36 0.59 11.96 6.45
CA GLY A 36 1.41 10.84 5.96
C GLY A 36 0.90 9.46 6.37
N ILE A 37 0.35 9.34 7.58
CA ILE A 37 -0.23 8.08 8.06
C ILE A 37 -1.39 7.59 7.18
N PHE A 38 -2.20 8.51 6.65
CA PHE A 38 -3.32 8.16 5.77
C PHE A 38 -2.83 7.85 4.35
N ASN A 39 -1.77 8.50 3.88
CA ASN A 39 -1.12 8.12 2.62
C ASN A 39 -0.54 6.70 2.70
N LEU A 40 0.18 6.38 3.78
CA LEU A 40 0.72 5.04 4.02
C LEU A 40 -0.38 3.97 4.07
N GLY A 41 -1.47 4.23 4.79
CA GLY A 41 -2.62 3.34 4.86
C GLY A 41 -3.28 3.14 3.49
N ALA A 42 -3.48 4.21 2.72
CA ALA A 42 -4.06 4.13 1.39
C ALA A 42 -3.16 3.36 0.41
N TYR A 43 -1.85 3.61 0.42
CA TYR A 43 -0.89 2.86 -0.38
C TYR A 43 -0.86 1.37 0.00
N ALA A 44 -0.96 1.03 1.29
CA ALA A 44 -1.05 -0.36 1.73
C ALA A 44 -2.35 -1.03 1.26
N LEU A 45 -3.47 -0.32 1.25
CA LEU A 45 -4.72 -0.88 0.72
C LEU A 45 -4.65 -1.10 -0.79
N ILE A 46 -4.07 -0.14 -1.52
CA ILE A 46 -3.90 -0.24 -2.98
C ILE A 46 -2.96 -1.39 -3.34
N LEU A 47 -1.86 -1.58 -2.59
CA LEU A 47 -0.89 -2.64 -2.83
C LEU A 47 -1.35 -4.03 -2.36
N LEU A 48 -2.30 -4.09 -1.42
CA LEU A 48 -2.78 -5.37 -0.89
C LEU A 48 -3.42 -6.21 -1.99
N VAL A 49 -4.22 -5.59 -2.87
CA VAL A 49 -4.91 -6.27 -3.98
C VAL A 49 -3.92 -6.96 -4.94
N PRO A 50 -2.97 -6.25 -5.58
CA PRO A 50 -2.04 -6.89 -6.50
C PRO A 50 -1.10 -7.90 -5.82
N ILE A 51 -0.67 -7.65 -4.58
CA ILE A 51 0.18 -8.60 -3.84
C ILE A 51 -0.59 -9.87 -3.52
N TYR A 52 -1.81 -9.74 -2.99
CA TYR A 52 -2.68 -10.88 -2.72
C TYR A 52 -2.98 -11.66 -4.00
N SER A 53 -3.35 -10.97 -5.08
CA SER A 53 -3.60 -11.60 -6.38
C SER A 53 -2.39 -12.36 -6.89
N THR A 54 -1.18 -11.78 -6.77
CA THR A 54 0.06 -12.44 -7.20
C THR A 54 0.34 -13.71 -6.40
N ILE A 55 0.15 -13.68 -5.08
CA ILE A 55 0.45 -14.81 -4.18
C ILE A 55 -0.55 -15.96 -4.30
N PHE A 56 -1.81 -15.68 -4.63
CA PHE A 56 -2.88 -16.69 -4.58
C PHE A 56 -3.44 -17.11 -5.94
N PHE A 57 -3.16 -16.36 -7.02
CA PHE A 57 -3.74 -16.66 -8.35
C PHE A 57 -2.72 -16.75 -9.47
N LEU A 58 -1.53 -16.14 -9.32
CA LEU A 58 -0.49 -16.10 -10.36
C LEU A 58 0.78 -16.88 -9.97
N SER A 59 0.78 -17.50 -8.79
CA SER A 59 1.88 -18.26 -8.19
C SER A 59 1.82 -19.75 -8.49
#